data_AF-A0A1E5A685-F1
#
_entry.id   AF-A0A1E5A685-F1
#
_cell.length_a   1.000
_cell.length_b   1.000
_cell.length_c   1.000
_cell.angle_alpha   90.00
_cell.angle_beta   90.00
_cell.angle_gamma   90.00
#
_symmetry.space_group_name_H-M   'P 1'
#
loop_
_entity.id
_entity.type
_entity.pdbx_description
1 polymer ?
#
loop_
_entity_poly.entity_id
_entity_poly.type
_entity_poly.pdbx_seq_one_letter_code
_entity_poly.pdbx_strand_id
1 'polypeptide(L)'
;MVIVDQRGAGLSTPGLRCRESINAFKQSIIRTDSPEDESAFYNRSIIACNDRLQRNNVPVQDFNTYQSARDFLAIMDSLPYASWSTLATSYATVIIQAIELLHPRYFDRIVLDSPIPVNYQEPYTIESSIELIDRILKLCNQSL
;
A
#
# COMPACT_ATOMS: atom_id res chain seq x y z
N MET A 1 6.45 15.91 14.87
CA MET A 1 6.27 14.87 13.83
C MET A 1 5.35 13.82 14.39
N VAL A 2 4.36 13.39 13.61
CA VAL A 2 3.40 12.34 13.99
C VAL A 2 3.52 11.22 12.97
N ILE A 3 3.69 9.99 13.46
CA ILE A 3 3.74 8.78 12.63
C ILE A 3 2.67 7.85 13.18
N VAL A 4 1.89 7.26 12.27
CA VAL A 4 0.74 6.43 12.62
C VAL A 4 0.88 5.10 11.91
N ASP A 5 0.76 4.02 12.68
CA ASP A 5 0.53 2.70 12.11
C ASP A 5 -0.94 2.62 11.66
N GLN A 6 -1.16 2.57 10.36
CA GLN A 6 -2.49 2.38 9.76
C GLN A 6 -3.17 1.13 10.35
N ARG A 7 -4.51 1.12 10.41
CA ARG A 7 -5.29 -0.08 10.76
C ARG A 7 -4.72 -1.32 10.07
N GLY A 8 -4.47 -2.39 10.83
CA GLY A 8 -3.95 -3.65 10.31
C GLY A 8 -2.43 -3.73 10.12
N ALA A 9 -1.71 -2.62 10.31
CA ALA A 9 -0.26 -2.53 10.17
C ALA A 9 0.44 -2.23 11.52
N GLY A 10 1.75 -2.51 11.58
CA GLY A 10 2.62 -2.17 12.71
C GLY A 10 2.08 -2.66 14.06
N LEU A 11 1.87 -1.71 14.97
CA LEU A 11 1.37 -1.89 16.33
C LEU A 11 -0.16 -1.75 16.45
N SER A 12 -0.86 -1.34 15.39
CA SER A 12 -2.31 -1.20 15.39
C SER A 12 -3.01 -2.56 15.50
N THR A 13 -4.06 -2.62 16.31
CA THR A 13 -4.82 -3.85 16.58
C THR A 13 -6.25 -3.80 16.01
N PRO A 14 -6.74 -4.91 15.42
CA PRO A 14 -6.02 -6.15 15.14
C PRO A 14 -5.09 -6.00 13.91
N GLY A 15 -3.94 -6.66 13.95
CA GLY A 15 -3.00 -6.70 12.82
C GLY A 15 -3.37 -7.78 11.81
N LEU A 16 -3.20 -7.52 10.50
CA LEU A 16 -3.56 -8.47 9.44
C LEU A 16 -2.51 -9.58 9.18
N ARG A 17 -1.32 -9.47 9.77
CA ARG A 17 -0.13 -10.35 9.61
C ARG A 17 -0.39 -11.65 8.82
N CYS A 18 -0.32 -11.57 7.48
CA CYS A 18 -0.55 -12.70 6.58
C CYS A 18 0.74 -13.50 6.36
N ARG A 19 1.11 -14.34 7.32
CA ARG A 19 2.28 -15.24 7.19
C ARG A 19 2.17 -16.17 5.98
N GLU A 20 0.96 -16.54 5.61
CA GLU A 20 0.66 -17.40 4.47
C GLU A 20 1.20 -16.77 3.17
N SER A 21 0.88 -15.51 2.91
CA SER A 21 1.34 -14.80 1.71
C SER A 21 2.80 -14.39 1.78
N ILE A 22 3.31 -14.02 2.96
CA ILE A 22 4.73 -13.75 3.15
C ILE A 22 5.57 -14.99 2.81
N ASN A 23 5.13 -16.17 3.26
CA ASN A 23 5.82 -17.42 2.95
C ASN A 23 5.68 -17.79 1.47
N ALA A 24 4.51 -17.55 0.86
CA ALA A 24 4.32 -17.80 -0.56
C ALA A 24 5.23 -16.91 -1.43
N PHE A 25 5.33 -15.62 -1.11
CA PHE A 25 6.26 -14.69 -1.77
C PHE A 25 7.71 -15.13 -1.63
N LYS A 26 8.15 -15.53 -0.42
CA LYS A 26 9.53 -16.04 -0.23
C LYS A 26 9.83 -17.27 -1.08
N GLN A 27 8.84 -18.16 -1.24
CA GLN A 27 9.00 -19.33 -2.10
C GLN A 27 9.02 -18.95 -3.58
N SER A 28 8.26 -17.93 -3.97
CA SER A 28 8.20 -17.45 -5.35
C SER A 28 9.59 -17.02 -5.88
N ILE A 29 10.41 -16.38 -5.04
CA ILE A 29 11.78 -15.96 -5.38
C ILE A 29 12.71 -17.11 -5.80
N ILE A 30 12.47 -18.33 -5.30
CA ILE A 30 13.33 -19.50 -5.55
C ILE A 30 12.71 -20.53 -6.49
N ARG A 31 11.48 -20.30 -6.94
CA ARG A 31 10.75 -21.19 -7.84
C ARG A 31 10.97 -20.75 -9.28
N THR A 32 10.92 -21.71 -10.20
CA THR A 32 10.99 -21.49 -11.65
C THR A 32 9.71 -21.94 -12.33
N ASP A 33 8.59 -21.77 -11.62
CA ASP A 33 7.27 -22.15 -12.12
C ASP A 33 6.83 -21.21 -13.25
N SER A 34 5.77 -21.60 -13.95
CA SER A 34 5.09 -20.69 -14.87
C SER A 34 4.49 -19.50 -14.10
N PRO A 35 4.35 -18.31 -14.73
CA PRO A 35 3.67 -17.17 -14.12
C PRO A 35 2.25 -17.51 -13.62
N GLU A 36 1.55 -18.39 -14.33
CA GLU A 36 0.20 -18.84 -13.97
C GLU A 36 0.21 -19.66 -12.67
N ASP A 37 1.16 -20.58 -12.53
CA ASP A 37 1.31 -21.41 -11.34
C ASP A 37 1.74 -20.59 -10.13
N GLU A 38 2.65 -19.63 -10.32
CA GLU A 38 3.08 -18.70 -9.28
C GLU A 38 1.91 -17.84 -8.79
N SER A 39 1.15 -17.26 -9.73
CA SER A 39 -0.05 -16.46 -9.43
C SER A 39 -1.11 -17.30 -8.69
N ALA A 40 -1.40 -18.52 -9.16
CA ALA A 40 -2.34 -19.41 -8.51
C ALA A 40 -1.89 -19.79 -7.09
N PHE A 41 -0.59 -20.03 -6.89
CA PHE A 41 -0.02 -20.32 -5.59
C PHE A 41 -0.12 -19.13 -4.63
N TYR A 42 0.21 -17.92 -5.11
CA TYR A 42 0.08 -16.71 -4.30
C TYR A 42 -1.38 -16.42 -3.95
N ASN A 43 -2.31 -16.56 -4.89
CA ASN A 43 -3.75 -16.36 -4.63
C ASN A 43 -4.28 -17.33 -3.56
N ARG A 44 -3.90 -18.61 -3.61
CA ARG A 44 -4.25 -19.58 -2.56
C ARG A 44 -3.74 -19.14 -1.18
N SER A 45 -2.55 -18.54 -1.12
CA SER A 45 -1.99 -18.05 0.14
C SER A 45 -2.74 -16.85 0.72
N ILE A 46 -3.25 -15.96 -0.14
CA ILE A 46 -4.07 -14.81 0.27
C ILE A 46 -5.43 -15.28 0.79
N ILE A 47 -6.07 -16.23 0.09
CA ILE A 47 -7.33 -16.85 0.53
C ILE A 47 -7.13 -17.51 1.90
N ALA A 48 -6.05 -18.28 2.08
CA ALA A 48 -5.75 -18.91 3.36
C ALA A 48 -5.54 -17.89 4.50
N CYS A 49 -4.92 -16.74 4.21
CA CYS A 49 -4.83 -15.65 5.20
C CYS A 49 -6.22 -15.10 5.54
N ASN A 50 -7.04 -14.78 4.54
CA ASN A 50 -8.39 -14.26 4.74
C ASN A 50 -9.23 -15.22 5.59
N ASP A 51 -9.23 -16.52 5.27
CA ASP A 51 -9.96 -17.53 6.02
C ASP A 51 -9.50 -17.61 7.48
N ARG A 52 -8.19 -17.48 7.73
CA ARG A 52 -7.67 -17.43 9.10
C ARG A 52 -8.14 -16.17 9.82
N LEU A 53 -8.08 -15.01 9.18
CA LEU A 53 -8.50 -13.75 9.79
C LEU A 53 -10.00 -13.77 10.14
N GLN A 54 -10.84 -14.28 9.23
CA GLN A 54 -12.27 -14.44 9.44
C GLN A 54 -12.58 -15.41 10.58
N ARG A 55 -11.89 -16.57 10.66
CA ARG A 55 -12.02 -17.50 11.80
C ARG A 55 -11.65 -16.89 13.15
N ASN A 56 -10.84 -15.83 13.15
CA ASN A 56 -10.49 -15.07 14.36
C ASN A 56 -11.36 -13.81 14.53
N ASN A 57 -12.50 -13.71 13.84
CA ASN A 57 -13.44 -12.59 13.88
C ASN A 57 -12.81 -11.23 13.55
N VAL A 58 -11.75 -11.21 12.72
CA VAL A 58 -11.19 -9.95 12.21
C VAL A 58 -12.08 -9.44 11.07
N PRO A 59 -12.59 -8.20 11.14
CA PRO A 59 -13.49 -7.65 10.12
C PRO A 59 -12.70 -7.18 8.90
N VAL A 60 -12.22 -8.12 8.08
CA VAL A 60 -11.32 -7.84 6.93
C VAL A 60 -11.88 -6.78 5.97
N GLN A 61 -13.20 -6.70 5.84
CA GLN A 61 -13.89 -5.69 5.02
C GLN A 61 -13.60 -4.24 5.44
N ASP A 62 -13.19 -4.00 6.67
CA ASP A 62 -12.89 -2.66 7.21
C ASP A 62 -11.44 -2.21 6.98
N PHE A 63 -10.60 -3.06 6.37
CA PHE A 63 -9.21 -2.76 6.06
C PHE A 63 -9.07 -2.27 4.62
N ASN A 64 -9.66 -1.10 4.36
CA ASN A 64 -9.67 -0.46 3.05
C ASN A 64 -9.22 1.00 3.14
N THR A 65 -8.92 1.61 2.00
CA THR A 65 -8.43 3.00 1.90
C THR A 65 -9.41 4.00 2.49
N TYR A 66 -10.72 3.82 2.26
CA TYR A 66 -11.75 4.72 2.76
C TYR A 66 -11.76 4.77 4.29
N GLN A 67 -11.80 3.60 4.94
CA GLN A 67 -11.80 3.52 6.39
C GLN A 67 -10.46 3.98 6.99
N SER A 68 -9.36 3.83 6.26
CA SER A 68 -8.05 4.32 6.68
C SER A 68 -7.95 5.83 6.64
N ALA A 69 -8.49 6.48 5.61
CA ALA A 69 -8.57 7.95 5.55
C ALA A 69 -9.38 8.52 6.72
N ARG A 70 -10.46 7.82 7.12
CA ARG A 70 -11.26 8.19 8.30
C ARG A 70 -10.47 8.09 9.61
N ASP A 71 -9.57 7.12 9.75
CA ASP A 71 -8.70 7.05 10.94
C ASP A 71 -7.74 8.24 11.00
N PHE A 72 -7.13 8.60 9.87
CA PHE A 72 -6.24 9.76 9.82
C PHE A 72 -6.99 11.05 10.17
N LEU A 73 -8.19 11.25 9.64
CA LEU A 73 -9.05 12.38 10.02
C LEU A 73 -9.34 12.41 11.53
N ALA A 74 -9.73 11.27 12.10
CA ALA A 74 -9.99 11.17 13.54
C ALA A 74 -8.74 11.49 14.39
N ILE A 75 -7.57 11.06 13.94
CA ILE A 75 -6.29 11.39 14.61
C ILE A 75 -5.99 12.88 14.48
N MET A 76 -6.21 13.46 13.31
CA MET A 76 -5.99 14.88 13.05
C MET A 76 -6.90 15.76 13.91
N ASP A 77 -8.16 15.36 14.10
CA ASP A 77 -9.12 16.02 15.00
C ASP A 77 -8.79 15.84 16.48
N SER A 78 -8.14 14.72 16.85
CA SER A 78 -7.81 14.41 18.24
C SER A 78 -6.61 15.18 18.79
N LEU A 79 -5.81 15.77 17.91
CA LEU A 79 -4.56 16.45 18.25
C LEU A 79 -4.73 17.96 18.15
N PRO A 80 -3.98 18.75 18.95
CA PRO A 80 -4.22 20.20 19.09
C PRO A 80 -3.67 21.04 17.92
N TYR A 81 -3.54 20.47 16.73
CA TYR A 81 -2.99 21.14 15.56
C TYR A 81 -4.11 21.70 14.68
N ALA A 82 -4.03 22.99 14.34
CA ALA A 82 -5.02 23.65 13.49
C ALA A 82 -4.89 23.26 12.00
N SER A 83 -3.68 22.91 11.56
CA SER A 83 -3.36 22.48 10.20
C SER A 83 -2.14 21.56 10.20
N TRP A 84 -1.96 20.81 9.10
CA TRP A 84 -0.95 19.77 8.97
C TRP A 84 -0.06 19.97 7.74
N SER A 85 1.25 20.02 7.98
CA SER A 85 2.26 19.88 6.92
C SER A 85 2.58 18.40 6.76
N THR A 86 2.17 17.83 5.64
CA THR A 86 2.14 16.37 5.42
C THR A 86 3.10 15.93 4.32
N LEU A 87 3.88 14.89 4.61
CA LEU A 87 4.60 14.10 3.62
C LEU A 87 3.89 12.76 3.46
N ALA A 88 3.60 12.37 2.22
CA ALA A 88 3.02 11.08 1.90
C ALA A 88 3.80 10.41 0.77
N THR A 89 4.05 9.12 0.91
CA THR A 89 4.83 8.33 -0.06
C THR A 89 4.01 7.15 -0.57
N SER A 90 4.06 6.91 -1.88
CA SER A 90 3.43 5.76 -2.55
C SER A 90 1.94 5.64 -2.18
N TYR A 91 1.48 4.51 -1.62
CA TYR A 91 0.08 4.30 -1.27
C TYR A 91 -0.52 5.38 -0.34
N ALA A 92 0.28 5.96 0.55
CA ALA A 92 -0.19 7.04 1.43
C ALA A 92 -0.63 8.27 0.65
N THR A 93 -0.12 8.48 -0.57
CA THR A 93 -0.56 9.60 -1.43
C THR A 93 -2.02 9.46 -1.83
N VAL A 94 -2.56 8.25 -1.99
CA VAL A 94 -3.99 8.03 -2.26
C VAL A 94 -4.83 8.51 -1.07
N ILE A 95 -4.41 8.16 0.14
CA ILE A 95 -5.10 8.54 1.38
C ILE A 95 -5.09 10.07 1.54
N ILE A 96 -3.93 10.71 1.43
CA ILE A 96 -3.82 12.16 1.63
C ILE A 96 -4.54 12.95 0.53
N GLN A 97 -4.47 12.52 -0.73
CA GLN A 97 -5.27 13.13 -1.80
C GLN A 97 -6.78 12.99 -1.53
N ALA A 98 -7.24 11.83 -1.06
CA ALA A 98 -8.66 11.65 -0.72
C ALA A 98 -9.11 12.57 0.42
N ILE A 99 -8.28 12.76 1.45
CA ILE A 99 -8.57 13.69 2.55
C ILE A 99 -8.57 15.13 2.04
N GLU A 100 -7.58 15.55 1.27
CA GLU A 100 -7.50 16.92 0.72
C GLU A 100 -8.70 17.25 -0.17
N LEU A 101 -9.13 16.33 -1.03
CA LEU A 101 -10.29 16.52 -1.90
C LEU A 101 -11.60 16.70 -1.13
N LEU A 102 -11.77 16.02 0.00
CA LEU A 102 -13.00 16.05 0.81
C LEU A 102 -12.95 17.10 1.94
N HIS A 103 -11.75 17.40 2.43
CA HIS A 103 -11.50 18.22 3.62
C HIS A 103 -10.23 19.08 3.47
N PRO A 104 -10.17 20.02 2.52
CA PRO A 104 -8.95 20.77 2.19
C PRO A 104 -8.43 21.68 3.32
N ARG A 105 -9.24 21.91 4.37
CA ARG A 105 -8.85 22.76 5.51
C ARG A 105 -7.83 22.12 6.43
N TYR A 106 -7.61 20.79 6.34
CA TYR A 106 -6.71 20.09 7.24
C TYR A 106 -5.23 20.32 6.92
N PHE A 107 -4.88 20.63 5.68
CA PHE A 107 -3.48 20.71 5.26
C PHE A 107 -3.08 22.14 4.92
N ASP A 108 -1.90 22.56 5.39
CA ASP A 108 -1.26 23.81 4.95
C ASP A 108 -0.23 23.57 3.84
N ARG A 109 0.38 22.38 3.83
CA ARG A 109 1.34 21.91 2.84
C ARG A 109 1.21 20.41 2.67
N ILE A 110 1.31 19.96 1.43
CA ILE A 110 1.32 18.54 1.08
C ILE A 110 2.52 18.28 0.16
N VAL A 111 3.35 17.30 0.52
CA VAL A 111 4.36 16.72 -0.36
C VAL A 111 3.93 15.30 -0.67
N LEU A 112 3.68 15.02 -1.95
CA LEU A 112 3.39 13.69 -2.46
C LEU A 112 4.63 13.15 -3.16
N ASP A 113 5.26 12.15 -2.57
CA ASP A 113 6.39 11.42 -3.16
C ASP A 113 5.89 10.12 -3.80
N SER A 114 6.22 9.91 -5.08
CA SER A 114 5.72 8.78 -5.88
C SER A 114 4.18 8.70 -5.87
N PRO A 115 3.48 9.75 -6.33
CA PRO A 115 2.02 9.84 -6.23
C PRO A 115 1.31 8.77 -7.06
N ILE A 116 0.30 8.15 -6.45
CA ILE A 116 -0.65 7.26 -7.12
C ILE A 116 -1.95 8.05 -7.33
N PRO A 117 -2.51 8.09 -8.55
CA PRO A 117 -3.77 8.79 -8.79
C PRO A 117 -4.94 8.20 -7.98
N VAL A 118 -5.86 9.03 -7.51
CA VAL A 118 -7.00 8.56 -6.67
C VAL A 118 -8.01 7.69 -7.42
N ASN A 119 -8.05 7.78 -8.75
CA ASN A 119 -8.90 7.00 -9.64
C ASN A 119 -8.14 5.84 -10.32
N TYR A 120 -6.94 5.52 -9.86
CA TYR A 120 -6.07 4.58 -10.53
C TYR A 120 -6.54 3.14 -10.31
N GLN A 121 -6.80 2.41 -11.40
CA GLN A 121 -7.31 1.04 -11.38
C GLN A 121 -6.22 -0.02 -11.56
N GLU A 122 -5.02 0.34 -12.06
CA GLU A 122 -3.97 -0.60 -12.48
C GLU A 122 -2.60 -0.11 -12.00
N PRO A 123 -2.05 -0.63 -10.88
CA PRO A 123 -0.96 0.02 -10.17
C PRO A 123 0.41 -0.05 -10.87
N TYR A 124 0.62 -0.96 -11.83
CA TYR A 124 1.89 -1.10 -12.54
C TYR A 124 1.65 -1.60 -13.95
N THR A 125 1.99 -0.78 -14.94
CA THR A 125 2.04 -1.22 -16.33
C THR A 125 3.36 -1.95 -16.54
N ILE A 126 3.30 -3.14 -17.14
CA ILE A 126 4.50 -3.91 -17.55
C ILE A 126 5.41 -3.01 -18.40
N GLU A 127 4.82 -2.11 -19.17
CA GLU A 127 5.44 -1.08 -20.00
C GLU A 127 6.44 -0.23 -19.22
N SER A 128 6.06 0.29 -18.05
CA SER A 128 6.96 1.12 -17.22
C SER A 128 8.17 0.32 -16.71
N SER A 129 7.98 -0.96 -16.40
CA SER A 129 9.05 -1.85 -15.96
C SER A 129 9.98 -2.21 -17.10
N ILE A 130 9.43 -2.49 -18.29
CA ILE A 130 10.20 -2.72 -19.51
C ILE A 130 11.04 -1.48 -19.83
N GLU A 131 10.46 -0.28 -19.84
CA GLU A 131 11.18 0.96 -20.12
C GLU A 131 12.35 1.19 -19.15
N LEU A 132 12.14 0.92 -17.85
CA LEU A 132 13.18 1.00 -16.85
C LEU A 132 14.32 0.03 -17.14
N ILE A 133 14.00 -1.24 -17.40
CA ILE A 133 15.00 -2.28 -17.74
C ILE A 133 15.77 -1.86 -19.00
N ASP A 134 15.07 -1.41 -20.03
CA ASP A 134 15.64 -1.02 -21.31
C ASP A 134 16.61 0.16 -21.16
N ARG A 135 16.27 1.12 -20.28
CA ARG A 135 17.13 2.25 -19.94
C ARG A 135 18.37 1.81 -19.16
N ILE A 136 18.24 0.88 -18.22
CA ILE A 136 19.37 0.30 -17.50
C ILE A 136 20.33 -0.39 -18.47
N LEU A 137 19.81 -1.23 -19.36
CA LEU A 137 20.62 -1.94 -20.36
C LEU A 137 21.36 -0.99 -21.31
N LYS A 138 20.71 0.08 -21.76
CA LYS A 138 21.36 1.12 -22.59
C LYS A 138 22.52 1.79 -21.87
N LEU A 139 22.37 2.14 -20.59
CA LEU A 139 23.44 2.75 -19.80
C LEU A 139 24.61 1.79 -19.58
N CYS A 140 24.34 0.50 -19.36
CA CYS A 140 25.38 -0.52 -19.26
C CYS A 140 26.19 -0.62 -20.57
N ASN A 141 25.53 -0.59 -21.72
CA ASN A 141 26.19 -0.69 -23.03
C ASN A 141 26.99 0.57 -23.44
N GLN A 142 26.76 1.71 -22.78
CA GLN A 142 27.50 2.97 -23.01
C GLN A 142 28.73 3.12 -22.10
N SER A 143 28.89 2.23 -21.12
CA SER A 143 29.95 2.30 -20.10
C SER A 143 31.13 1.35 -20.38
N LEU A 144 31.22 0.84 -21.61
CA LEU A 144 32.31 0.02 -22.18
C LEU A 144 32.98 0.76 -23.34
#